data_AF-A0A1F3MH11-F1
#
_entry.id   AF-A0A1F3MH11-F1
#
_cell.length_a   1.000
_cell.length_b   1.000
_cell.length_c   1.000
_cell.angle_alpha   90.00
_cell.angle_beta   90.00
_cell.angle_gamma   90.00
#
_symmetry.space_group_name_H-M   'P 1'
#
loop_
_entity.id
_entity.type
_entity.pdbx_description
1 polymer ?
#
loop_
_entity_poly.entity_id
_entity_poly.type
_entity_poly.pdbx_seq_one_letter_code
_entity_poly.pdbx_strand_id
1 'polypeptide(L)'
;MSDWLIQGIGFIGLLFFVISFQQNNRNRILLIMLAGQICFLGHYALLGAWTGFAMNIVGAGRTLVFRFKEEKKWAAHWIWPVIFIALLWVSGIVTWDSPLSLFPPFAMTIETIGLWMKRPKRIRFINLFPHPFWFTYNLLMGSWAGVATEIIVFGSIVVAIFRYDLKKKSKPVGTP
;
A
#
# COMPACT_ATOMS: atom_id res chain seq x y z
N MET A 1 -14.17 -12.32 -19.81
CA MET A 1 -12.75 -11.93 -20.00
C MET A 1 -11.90 -13.14 -19.65
N SER A 2 -10.83 -13.44 -20.38
CA SER A 2 -9.95 -14.55 -19.99
C SER A 2 -9.25 -14.22 -18.67
N ASP A 3 -9.20 -15.16 -17.73
CA ASP A 3 -8.60 -14.95 -16.41
C ASP A 3 -7.16 -14.41 -16.48
N TRP A 4 -6.42 -14.79 -17.53
CA TRP A 4 -5.08 -14.28 -17.83
C TRP A 4 -4.99 -12.77 -18.03
N LEU A 5 -6.00 -12.13 -18.64
CA LEU A 5 -6.03 -10.68 -18.82
C LEU A 5 -6.23 -9.97 -17.47
N ILE A 6 -7.07 -10.52 -16.61
CA ILE A 6 -7.33 -9.99 -15.26
C ILE A 6 -6.05 -10.06 -14.43
N GLN A 7 -5.34 -11.19 -14.45
CA GLN A 7 -4.05 -11.35 -13.76
C GLN A 7 -2.97 -10.43 -14.34
N GLY A 8 -2.96 -10.22 -15.67
CA GLY A 8 -2.05 -9.28 -16.34
C GLY A 8 -2.13 -7.86 -15.77
N ILE A 9 -3.34 -7.35 -15.54
CA ILE A 9 -3.55 -6.03 -14.91
C ILE A 9 -2.99 -6.00 -13.48
N GLY A 10 -3.18 -7.08 -12.72
CA GLY A 10 -2.62 -7.23 -11.38
C GLY A 10 -1.09 -7.19 -11.39
N PHE A 11 -0.43 -7.84 -12.35
CA PHE A 11 1.02 -7.78 -12.50
C PHE A 11 1.54 -6.40 -12.89
N ILE A 12 0.78 -5.61 -13.67
CA ILE A 12 1.14 -4.22 -13.92
C ILE A 12 1.08 -3.42 -12.60
N GLY A 13 0.03 -3.62 -11.80
CA GLY A 13 -0.09 -3.04 -10.47
C GLY A 13 1.08 -3.40 -9.55
N LEU A 14 1.51 -4.66 -9.59
CA LEU A 14 2.68 -5.17 -8.85
C LEU A 14 3.94 -4.36 -9.18
N LEU A 15 4.22 -4.15 -10.47
CA LEU A 15 5.41 -3.41 -10.90
C LEU A 15 5.41 -1.99 -10.34
N PHE A 16 4.26 -1.31 -10.33
CA PHE A 16 4.15 0.00 -9.72
C PHE A 16 4.46 -0.03 -8.22
N PHE A 17 3.91 -0.97 -7.46
CA PHE A 17 4.23 -1.08 -6.03
C PHE A 17 5.73 -1.34 -5.79
N VAL A 18 6.35 -2.24 -6.56
CA VAL A 18 7.79 -2.52 -6.47
C VAL A 18 8.62 -1.27 -6.76
N ILE A 19 8.31 -0.55 -7.84
CA ILE A 19 9.03 0.67 -8.23
C ILE A 19 8.84 1.75 -7.16
N SER A 20 7.63 1.85 -6.59
CA SER A 20 7.31 2.84 -5.57
C SER A 20 8.19 2.70 -4.33
N PHE A 21 8.26 1.51 -3.74
CA PHE A 21 9.04 1.30 -2.50
C PHE A 21 10.56 1.46 -2.69
N GLN A 22 11.04 1.32 -3.93
CA GLN A 22 12.43 1.61 -4.30
C GLN A 22 12.75 3.10 -4.41
N GLN A 23 11.75 3.99 -4.49
CA GLN A 23 12.00 5.43 -4.52
C GLN A 23 12.49 5.95 -3.16
N ASN A 24 13.29 7.02 -3.20
CA ASN A 24 13.76 7.72 -2.00
C ASN A 24 13.08 9.08 -1.77
N ASN A 25 12.15 9.46 -2.65
CA ASN A 25 11.36 10.68 -2.56
C ASN A 25 9.90 10.33 -2.24
N ARG A 26 9.37 10.87 -1.14
CA ARG A 26 8.01 10.61 -0.66
C ARG A 26 6.92 10.87 -1.70
N ASN A 27 7.00 11.97 -2.43
CA ASN A 27 5.98 12.32 -3.42
C ASN A 27 5.99 11.35 -4.61
N ARG A 28 7.18 10.86 -5.00
CA ARG A 28 7.29 9.81 -6.02
C ARG A 28 6.74 8.47 -5.51
N ILE A 29 7.04 8.10 -4.26
CA ILE A 29 6.47 6.89 -3.63
C ILE A 29 4.93 6.94 -3.74
N LEU A 30 4.32 8.04 -3.30
CA LEU A 30 2.85 8.17 -3.29
C LEU A 30 2.24 8.19 -4.69
N LEU A 31 2.84 8.90 -5.66
CA LEU A 31 2.33 8.93 -7.03
C LEU A 31 2.35 7.56 -7.70
N ILE A 32 3.42 6.80 -7.51
CA ILE A 32 3.56 5.47 -8.11
C ILE A 32 2.65 4.47 -7.38
N MET A 33 2.49 4.59 -6.05
CA MET A 33 1.49 3.81 -5.30
C MET A 33 0.08 4.06 -5.82
N LEU A 34 -0.28 5.33 -6.08
CA LEU A 34 -1.59 5.67 -6.61
C LEU A 34 -1.85 4.97 -7.96
N ALA A 35 -0.86 4.93 -8.85
CA ALA A 35 -0.97 4.20 -10.11
C ALA A 35 -1.17 2.68 -9.88
N GLY A 36 -0.40 2.08 -8.96
CA GLY A 36 -0.58 0.68 -8.57
C GLY A 36 -1.98 0.39 -8.00
N GLN A 37 -2.48 1.26 -7.12
CA GLN A 37 -3.83 1.16 -6.54
C GLN A 37 -4.92 1.23 -7.60
N ILE A 38 -4.77 2.07 -8.64
CA ILE A 38 -5.73 2.14 -9.75
C ILE A 38 -5.71 0.84 -10.58
N CYS A 39 -4.53 0.26 -10.83
CA CYS A 39 -4.44 -1.04 -11.49
C CYS A 39 -5.13 -2.14 -10.66
N PHE A 40 -4.88 -2.17 -9.34
CA PHE A 40 -5.51 -3.15 -8.45
C PHE A 40 -7.00 -2.94 -8.27
N LEU A 41 -7.47 -1.70 -8.30
CA LEU A 41 -8.90 -1.37 -8.34
C LEU A 41 -9.56 -2.04 -9.56
N GLY A 42 -8.99 -1.88 -10.75
CA GLY A 42 -9.47 -2.57 -11.95
C GLY A 42 -9.39 -4.09 -11.84
N HIS A 43 -8.27 -4.61 -11.33
CA HIS A 43 -8.07 -6.05 -11.12
C HIS A 43 -9.14 -6.66 -10.20
N TYR A 44 -9.35 -6.10 -9.02
CA TYR A 44 -10.33 -6.63 -8.06
C TYR A 44 -11.79 -6.44 -8.53
N ALA A 45 -12.09 -5.36 -9.26
CA ALA A 45 -13.41 -5.19 -9.87
C ALA A 45 -13.71 -6.32 -10.88
N LEU A 46 -12.75 -6.64 -11.74
CA LEU A 46 -12.89 -7.71 -12.73
C LEU A 46 -12.91 -9.10 -12.10
N LEU A 47 -12.25 -9.27 -10.96
CA LEU A 47 -12.20 -10.51 -10.20
C LEU A 47 -13.47 -10.72 -9.33
N GLY A 48 -14.30 -9.69 -9.15
CA GLY A 48 -15.47 -9.72 -8.26
C GLY A 48 -15.15 -9.61 -6.77
N ALA A 49 -13.90 -9.27 -6.42
CA ALA A 49 -13.44 -9.11 -5.04
C ALA A 49 -13.75 -7.70 -4.52
N TRP A 50 -15.00 -7.48 -4.09
CA TRP A 50 -15.50 -6.16 -3.71
C TRP A 50 -14.79 -5.52 -2.51
N THR A 51 -14.34 -6.29 -1.53
CA THR A 51 -13.54 -5.75 -0.42
C THR A 51 -12.22 -5.18 -0.91
N GLY A 52 -11.48 -5.94 -1.74
CA GLY A 52 -10.22 -5.49 -2.35
C GLY A 52 -10.42 -4.24 -3.22
N PHE A 53 -11.51 -4.19 -3.98
CA PHE A 53 -11.92 -3.01 -4.75
C PHE A 53 -12.15 -1.78 -3.87
N ALA A 54 -12.97 -1.91 -2.81
CA ALA A 54 -13.28 -0.81 -1.91
C ALA A 54 -12.03 -0.29 -1.17
N MET A 55 -11.16 -1.20 -0.71
CA MET A 55 -9.89 -0.82 -0.08
C MET A 55 -9.00 -0.02 -1.02
N ASN A 56 -8.91 -0.40 -2.30
CA ASN A 56 -8.09 0.31 -3.28
C ASN A 56 -8.69 1.68 -3.64
N ILE A 57 -10.02 1.84 -3.67
CA ILE A 57 -10.68 3.14 -3.83
C ILE A 57 -10.31 4.07 -2.67
N VAL A 58 -10.57 3.64 -1.43
CA VAL A 58 -10.32 4.47 -0.25
C VAL A 58 -8.83 4.76 -0.11
N GLY A 59 -8.00 3.74 -0.35
CA GLY A 59 -6.54 3.87 -0.36
C GLY A 59 -6.03 4.85 -1.42
N ALA A 60 -6.59 4.86 -2.63
CA ALA A 60 -6.20 5.79 -3.68
C ALA A 60 -6.52 7.24 -3.28
N GLY A 61 -7.73 7.48 -2.75
CA GLY A 61 -8.12 8.78 -2.20
C GLY A 61 -7.19 9.24 -1.07
N ARG A 62 -6.85 8.33 -0.14
CA ARG A 62 -5.90 8.57 0.94
C ARG A 62 -4.53 8.96 0.42
N THR A 63 -3.98 8.19 -0.52
CA THR A 63 -2.66 8.44 -1.11
C THR A 63 -2.61 9.80 -1.81
N LEU A 64 -3.68 10.17 -2.51
CA LEU A 64 -3.80 11.48 -3.16
C LEU A 64 -3.82 12.63 -2.15
N VAL A 65 -4.61 12.54 -1.08
CA VAL A 65 -4.62 13.57 -0.02
C VAL A 65 -3.26 13.65 0.67
N PHE A 66 -2.64 12.50 1.00
CA PHE A 66 -1.36 12.46 1.69
C PHE A 66 -0.21 12.98 0.84
N ARG A 67 -0.32 12.95 -0.49
CA ARG A 67 0.64 13.60 -1.38
C ARG A 67 0.69 15.10 -1.12
N PHE A 68 -0.46 15.77 -1.01
CA PHE A 68 -0.54 17.22 -0.79
C PHE A 68 -0.16 17.66 0.62
N LYS A 69 0.16 16.72 1.53
CA LYS A 69 0.54 17.01 2.93
C LYS A 69 1.66 18.05 3.09
N GLU A 70 2.65 18.04 2.19
CA GLU A 70 3.78 18.97 2.27
C GLU A 70 3.51 20.31 1.57
N GLU A 71 2.51 20.35 0.69
CA GLU A 71 2.18 21.51 -0.14
C GLU A 71 1.02 22.34 0.44
N LYS A 72 0.06 21.68 1.12
CA LYS A 72 -1.20 22.31 1.56
C LYS A 72 -1.44 22.07 3.05
N LYS A 73 -1.63 23.16 3.81
CA LYS A 73 -1.88 23.13 5.26
C LYS A 73 -3.09 22.26 5.65
N TRP A 74 -4.16 22.29 4.86
CA TRP A 74 -5.36 21.49 5.12
C TRP A 74 -5.08 19.98 5.05
N ALA A 75 -4.21 19.55 4.12
CA ALA A 75 -3.87 18.13 3.93
C ALA A 75 -2.89 17.61 5.00
N ALA A 76 -2.25 18.50 5.75
CA ALA A 76 -1.38 18.16 6.87
C ALA A 76 -2.14 17.91 8.19
N HIS A 77 -3.46 18.17 8.22
CA HIS A 77 -4.26 18.02 9.42
C HIS A 77 -4.39 16.54 9.84
N TRP A 78 -4.22 16.26 11.14
CA TRP A 78 -4.21 14.90 11.68
C TRP A 78 -5.56 14.16 11.56
N ILE A 79 -6.64 14.91 11.30
CA ILE A 79 -7.98 14.34 11.05
C ILE A 79 -8.01 13.44 9.81
N TRP A 80 -7.15 13.68 8.80
CA TRP A 80 -7.19 12.92 7.55
C TRP A 80 -6.92 11.43 7.73
N PRO A 81 -5.85 11.00 8.42
CA PRO A 81 -5.68 9.60 8.80
C PRO A 81 -6.90 8.99 9.49
N VAL A 82 -7.52 9.72 10.43
CA VAL A 82 -8.68 9.21 11.18
C VAL A 82 -9.88 9.01 10.25
N ILE A 83 -10.16 9.98 9.37
CA ILE A 83 -11.24 9.89 8.38
C ILE A 83 -11.01 8.70 7.45
N PHE A 84 -9.79 8.53 6.91
CA PHE A 84 -9.50 7.42 6.02
C PHE A 84 -9.54 6.07 6.72
N ILE A 85 -9.06 5.97 7.96
CA ILE A 85 -9.19 4.74 8.75
C ILE A 85 -10.67 4.42 8.97
N ALA A 86 -11.49 5.39 9.39
CA ALA A 86 -12.93 5.19 9.55
C ALA A 86 -13.59 4.73 8.25
N LEU A 87 -13.26 5.36 7.12
CA LEU A 87 -13.75 4.96 5.79
C LEU A 87 -13.31 3.54 5.43
N LEU A 88 -12.05 3.15 5.67
CA LEU A 88 -11.56 1.79 5.42
C LEU A 88 -12.33 0.74 6.22
N TRP A 89 -12.59 1.01 7.49
CA TRP A 89 -13.34 0.10 8.36
C TRP A 89 -14.82 0.02 7.97
N VAL A 90 -15.47 1.15 7.71
CA VAL A 90 -16.86 1.18 7.24
C VAL A 90 -16.98 0.44 5.91
N SER A 91 -16.09 0.70 4.94
CA SER A 91 -16.07 -0.01 3.65
C SER A 91 -15.82 -1.51 3.84
N GLY A 92 -14.91 -1.89 4.73
CA GLY A 92 -14.62 -3.29 5.05
C GLY A 92 -15.82 -4.02 5.62
N ILE A 93 -16.56 -3.38 6.53
CA ILE A 93 -17.78 -3.94 7.13
C ILE A 93 -18.92 -4.02 6.11
N VAL A 94 -19.09 -3.00 5.25
CA VAL A 94 -20.15 -2.98 4.23
C VAL A 94 -19.90 -4.02 3.13
N THR A 95 -18.64 -4.28 2.80
CA THR A 95 -18.24 -5.27 1.77
C THR A 95 -17.86 -6.62 2.39
N TRP A 96 -18.25 -6.86 3.64
CA TRP A 96 -17.92 -8.07 4.38
C TRP A 96 -18.70 -9.26 3.79
N ASP A 97 -17.97 -10.25 3.29
CA ASP A 97 -18.53 -11.57 2.92
C ASP A 97 -18.03 -12.71 3.83
N SER A 98 -16.80 -12.61 4.37
CA SER A 98 -16.21 -13.58 5.30
C SER A 98 -15.49 -12.87 6.45
N PRO A 99 -15.35 -13.47 7.66
CA PRO A 99 -14.55 -12.92 8.76
C PRO A 99 -13.12 -12.50 8.35
N LEU A 100 -12.58 -13.13 7.30
CA LEU A 100 -11.26 -12.83 6.76
C LEU A 100 -11.23 -11.59 5.85
N SER A 101 -12.40 -11.07 5.43
CA SER A 101 -12.55 -9.77 4.75
C SER A 101 -12.20 -8.58 5.66
N LEU A 102 -11.97 -8.80 6.96
CA LEU A 102 -11.47 -7.78 7.88
C LEU A 102 -9.94 -7.59 7.82
N PHE A 103 -9.21 -8.53 7.23
CA PHE A 103 -7.75 -8.41 7.10
C PHE A 103 -7.31 -7.23 6.24
N PRO A 104 -7.92 -6.94 5.07
CA PRO A 104 -7.57 -5.75 4.29
C PRO A 104 -7.78 -4.41 5.03
N PRO A 105 -8.89 -4.18 5.76
CA PRO A 105 -9.02 -2.99 6.64
C PRO A 105 -7.93 -2.85 7.70
N PHE A 106 -7.53 -3.94 8.37
CA PHE A 106 -6.41 -3.92 9.31
C PHE A 106 -5.09 -3.54 8.62
N ALA A 107 -4.80 -4.18 7.48
CA ALA A 107 -3.61 -3.93 6.68
C ALA A 107 -3.54 -2.46 6.23
N MET A 108 -4.65 -1.95 5.70
CA MET A 108 -4.79 -0.57 5.23
C MET A 108 -4.71 0.45 6.37
N THR A 109 -5.11 0.10 7.59
CA THR A 109 -4.92 0.94 8.78
C THR A 109 -3.44 1.14 9.08
N ILE A 110 -2.67 0.05 9.11
CA ILE A 110 -1.23 0.10 9.33
C ILE A 110 -0.54 0.89 8.20
N GLU A 111 -0.95 0.65 6.95
CA GLU A 111 -0.42 1.36 5.79
C GLU A 111 -0.69 2.87 5.87
N THR A 112 -1.89 3.24 6.29
CA THR A 112 -2.30 4.64 6.51
C THR A 112 -1.39 5.32 7.52
N ILE A 113 -1.13 4.67 8.65
CA ILE A 113 -0.21 5.19 9.68
C ILE A 113 1.22 5.31 9.11
N GLY A 114 1.67 4.30 8.36
CA GLY A 114 2.97 4.29 7.69
C GLY A 114 3.15 5.49 6.76
N LEU A 115 2.24 5.69 5.81
CA LEU A 115 2.32 6.75 4.81
C LEU A 115 2.06 8.16 5.36
N TRP A 116 1.45 8.25 6.54
CA TRP A 116 1.35 9.51 7.27
C TRP A 116 2.72 9.96 7.80
N MET A 117 3.69 9.07 7.96
CA MET A 117 5.02 9.45 8.44
C MET A 117 5.81 10.26 7.40
N LYS A 118 6.68 11.16 7.88
CA LYS A 118 7.52 12.01 7.02
C LYS A 118 8.78 11.30 6.50
N ARG A 119 9.33 10.35 7.28
CA ARG A 119 10.63 9.73 7.00
C ARG A 119 10.44 8.45 6.16
N PRO A 120 11.01 8.35 4.94
CA PRO A 120 10.91 7.15 4.09
C PRO A 120 11.29 5.85 4.78
N LYS A 121 12.32 5.87 5.65
CA LYS A 121 12.72 4.73 6.49
C LYS A 121 11.57 4.17 7.34
N ARG A 122 10.81 5.05 7.99
CA ARG A 122 9.67 4.64 8.83
C ARG A 122 8.50 4.16 7.99
N ILE A 123 8.26 4.79 6.84
CA ILE A 123 7.26 4.35 5.86
C ILE A 123 7.53 2.90 5.46
N ARG A 124 8.78 2.59 5.03
CA ARG A 124 9.16 1.24 4.61
C ARG A 124 9.00 0.19 5.72
N PHE A 125 9.48 0.50 6.93
CA PHE A 125 9.43 -0.45 8.04
C PHE A 125 8.00 -0.77 8.48
N ILE A 126 7.13 0.23 8.57
CA ILE A 126 5.73 0.04 8.97
C ILE A 126 4.94 -0.65 7.87
N ASN A 127 5.21 -0.31 6.61
CA ASN A 127 4.55 -0.95 5.47
C ASN A 127 5.00 -2.41 5.26
N LEU A 128 5.88 -2.96 6.08
CA LEU A 128 6.17 -4.40 6.06
C LEU A 128 5.01 -5.23 6.64
N PHE A 129 4.32 -4.70 7.65
CA PHE A 129 3.28 -5.40 8.41
C PHE A 129 1.93 -5.59 7.70
N PRO A 130 1.48 -4.70 6.79
CA PRO A 130 0.29 -4.93 5.97
C PRO A 130 0.35 -6.17 5.07
N HIS A 131 1.53 -6.55 4.58
CA HIS A 131 1.67 -7.56 3.51
C HIS A 131 1.19 -8.97 3.90
N PRO A 132 1.49 -9.51 5.10
CA PRO A 132 0.93 -10.79 5.53
C PRO A 132 -0.61 -10.84 5.51
N PHE A 133 -1.28 -9.74 5.90
CA PHE A 133 -2.74 -9.65 5.91
C PHE A 133 -3.33 -9.64 4.49
N TRP A 134 -2.74 -8.84 3.59
CA TRP A 134 -3.12 -8.85 2.18
C TRP A 134 -2.83 -10.18 1.50
N PHE A 135 -1.74 -10.85 1.85
CA PHE A 135 -1.39 -12.15 1.29
C PHE A 135 -2.47 -13.18 1.59
N THR A 136 -2.90 -13.24 2.86
CA THR A 136 -3.98 -14.15 3.27
C THR A 136 -5.29 -13.84 2.57
N TYR A 137 -5.64 -12.56 2.38
CA TYR A 137 -6.84 -12.17 1.64
C TYR A 137 -6.77 -12.57 0.16
N ASN A 138 -5.64 -12.27 -0.51
CA ASN A 138 -5.45 -12.53 -1.93
C ASN A 138 -5.46 -14.02 -2.26
N LEU A 139 -4.89 -14.85 -1.37
CA LEU A 139 -4.90 -16.30 -1.53
C LEU A 139 -6.33 -16.86 -1.51
N LEU A 140 -7.18 -16.34 -0.63
CA LEU A 140 -8.57 -16.77 -0.49
C LEU A 140 -9.47 -16.31 -1.64
N MET A 141 -9.23 -15.09 -2.14
CA MET A 141 -9.94 -14.57 -3.30
C MET A 141 -9.44 -15.15 -4.63
N GLY A 142 -8.42 -16.03 -4.63
CA GLY A 142 -7.85 -16.58 -5.85
C GLY A 142 -7.10 -15.57 -6.71
N SER A 143 -6.69 -14.43 -6.14
CA SER A 143 -5.90 -13.41 -6.82
C SER A 143 -4.42 -13.82 -6.82
N TRP A 144 -4.01 -14.63 -7.79
CA TRP A 144 -2.60 -15.05 -7.94
C TRP A 144 -1.65 -13.88 -8.17
N ALA A 145 -2.07 -12.87 -8.93
CA ALA A 145 -1.31 -11.63 -9.09
C ALA A 145 -1.19 -10.85 -7.77
N GLY A 146 -2.25 -10.82 -6.96
CA GLY A 146 -2.22 -10.25 -5.61
C GLY A 146 -1.26 -11.00 -4.70
N VAL A 147 -1.32 -12.34 -4.67
CA VAL A 147 -0.40 -13.19 -3.91
C VAL A 147 1.06 -12.93 -4.30
N ALA A 148 1.36 -12.91 -5.61
CA ALA A 148 2.68 -12.60 -6.12
C ALA A 148 3.14 -11.19 -5.72
N THR A 149 2.22 -10.22 -5.70
CA THR A 149 2.49 -8.84 -5.27
C THR A 149 2.95 -8.80 -3.84
N GLU A 150 2.25 -9.46 -2.93
CA GLU A 150 2.63 -9.43 -1.52
C GLU A 150 4.01 -10.05 -1.28
N ILE A 151 4.34 -11.16 -1.95
CA ILE A 151 5.67 -11.79 -1.84
C ILE A 151 6.76 -10.86 -2.38
N ILE A 152 6.60 -10.35 -3.61
CA ILE A 152 7.64 -9.57 -4.30
C ILE A 152 7.80 -8.19 -3.65
N VAL A 153 6.70 -7.53 -3.26
CA VAL A 153 6.75 -6.23 -2.60
C VAL A 153 7.35 -6.36 -1.20
N PHE A 154 6.98 -7.39 -0.42
CA PHE A 154 7.62 -7.67 0.85
C PHE A 154 9.14 -7.81 0.70
N GLY A 155 9.58 -8.65 -0.25
CA GLY A 155 11.01 -8.81 -0.57
C GLY A 155 11.68 -7.49 -1.01
N SER A 156 10.99 -6.70 -1.85
CA SER A 156 11.47 -5.39 -2.31
C SER A 156 11.67 -4.41 -1.16
N ILE A 157 10.74 -4.35 -0.20
CA ILE A 157 10.85 -3.49 0.99
C ILE A 157 12.02 -3.94 1.86
N VAL A 158 12.19 -5.26 2.08
CA VAL A 158 13.35 -5.80 2.82
C VAL A 158 14.66 -5.37 2.16
N VAL A 159 14.79 -5.54 0.85
CA VAL A 159 15.98 -5.11 0.08
C VAL A 159 16.19 -3.59 0.19
N ALA A 160 15.12 -2.79 0.09
CA ALA A 160 15.20 -1.34 0.21
C ALA A 160 15.68 -0.89 1.60
N ILE A 161 15.23 -1.56 2.67
CA ILE A 161 15.69 -1.32 4.04
C ILE A 161 17.20 -1.64 4.15
N PHE A 162 17.65 -2.78 3.64
CA PHE A 162 19.08 -3.13 3.66
C PHE A 162 19.94 -2.12 2.88
N ARG A 163 19.48 -1.72 1.68
CA ARG A 163 20.20 -0.80 0.79
C ARG A 163 20.31 0.62 1.35
N TYR A 164 19.20 1.19 1.81
CA TYR A 164 19.12 2.60 2.16
C TYR A 164 19.28 2.88 3.65
N ASP A 165 18.85 1.96 4.52
CA ASP A 165 18.66 2.24 5.94
C ASP A 165 19.68 1.58 6.86
N LEU A 166 20.35 0.51 6.41
CA LEU A 166 21.42 -0.18 7.13
C LEU A 166 22.82 0.15 6.58
N LYS A 167 23.01 0.16 5.26
CA LYS A 167 24.33 0.48 4.65
C LYS A 167 24.79 1.93 4.82
N LYS A 168 23.88 2.88 5.09
CA LYS A 168 24.23 4.32 5.20
C LYS A 168 24.72 4.75 6.59
N LYS A 169 24.78 3.83 7.58
CA LYS A 169 25.30 4.11 8.93
C LYS A 169 26.84 4.12 9.05
N SER A 170 27.60 3.92 7.96
CA SER A 170 29.06 3.83 7.99
C SER A 170 29.82 5.12 7.60
N LYS A 171 29.30 6.31 7.95
CA LYS A 171 30.17 7.47 8.09
C LYS A 171 30.23 7.85 9.57
N PRO A 172 31.33 7.55 10.28
CA PRO A 172 31.61 8.23 11.53
C PRO A 172 31.76 9.70 11.19
N VAL A 173 30.91 10.54 11.77
CA VAL A 173 31.12 11.97 11.83
C VAL A 173 32.41 12.13 12.63
N GLY A 174 33.47 12.60 11.96
CA GLY A 174 34.70 12.98 12.62
C GLY A 174 34.36 13.90 13.80
N THR A 175 34.80 13.49 14.97
CA THR A 175 34.83 14.31 16.18
C THR A 175 35.68 15.56 15.94
N PRO A 176 35.33 16.68 16.60
CA PRO A 176 36.08 17.94 16.48
C PRO A 176 37.53 17.82 16.91
#